data_AF-A0AAD0T0W6-F1
#
_entry.id   AF-A0AAD0T0W6-F1
#
_cell.length_a   1.000
_cell.length_b   1.000
_cell.length_c   1.000
_cell.angle_alpha   90.00
_cell.angle_beta   90.00
_cell.angle_gamma   90.00
#
_symmetry.space_group_name_H-M   'P 1'
#
loop_
_entity.id
_entity.type
_entity.pdbx_description
1 polymer ?
#
loop_
_entity_poly.entity_id
_entity_poly.type
_entity_poly.pdbx_seq_one_letter_code
_entity_poly.pdbx_strand_id
1 'polypeptide(L)'
;MFKELINKISFSRYFILSLPSAAICLFFLTFGKEWLAFGIIYAATVIYLVMFWMAVDELIKPHRVEGYKANKKYLAFLFIGKTAILIGALLFSVQILESKIIIPVINYFLNIFVLGASIRKD
;
A
#
# COMPACT_ATOMS: atom_id res chain seq x y z
N MET A 1 -2.82 -1.21 -18.48
CA MET A 1 -2.90 -0.58 -17.15
C MET A 1 -2.12 -1.31 -16.06
N PHE A 2 -2.43 -2.56 -15.66
CA PHE A 2 -1.58 -3.29 -14.69
C PHE A 2 -0.13 -3.47 -15.19
N LYS A 3 0.04 -3.71 -16.50
CA LYS A 3 1.35 -3.70 -17.18
C LYS A 3 2.06 -2.34 -17.14
N GLU A 4 1.34 -1.22 -17.18
CA GLU A 4 1.96 0.12 -17.07
C GLU A 4 2.38 0.42 -15.64
N LEU A 5 1.62 -0.08 -14.66
CA LEU A 5 1.95 0.03 -13.24
C LEU A 5 3.23 -0.75 -12.89
N ILE A 6 3.40 -1.95 -13.45
CA ILE A 6 4.65 -2.73 -13.33
C ILE A 6 5.83 -1.99 -13.97
N ASN A 7 5.60 -1.20 -15.01
CA ASN A 7 6.66 -0.44 -15.68
C ASN A 7 7.08 0.83 -14.91
N LYS A 8 6.15 1.49 -14.21
CA LYS A 8 6.43 2.70 -13.41
C LYS A 8 6.81 2.41 -11.95
N ILE A 9 6.35 1.31 -11.35
CA ILE A 9 6.72 0.89 -9.99
C ILE A 9 7.67 -0.29 -10.07
N SER A 10 8.88 -0.15 -9.53
CA SER A 10 9.77 -1.29 -9.37
C SER A 10 9.38 -2.08 -8.13
N PHE A 11 8.51 -3.07 -8.28
CA PHE A 11 8.11 -3.97 -7.18
C PHE A 11 9.31 -4.62 -6.49
N SER A 12 10.36 -4.97 -7.25
CA SER A 12 11.61 -5.49 -6.67
C SER A 12 12.27 -4.49 -5.71
N ARG A 13 12.40 -3.20 -6.08
CA ARG A 13 12.92 -2.16 -5.17
C ARG A 13 12.01 -1.95 -3.98
N TYR A 14 10.70 -1.98 -4.19
CA TYR A 14 9.71 -1.85 -3.12
C TYR A 14 9.90 -2.93 -2.05
N PHE A 15 10.00 -4.21 -2.44
CA PHE A 15 10.20 -5.29 -1.48
C PHE A 15 11.57 -5.23 -0.81
N ILE A 16 12.64 -4.91 -1.55
CA ILE A 16 13.99 -4.77 -0.97
C ILE A 16 14.03 -3.67 0.09
N LEU A 17 13.36 -2.54 -0.15
CA LEU A 17 13.33 -1.42 0.77
C LEU A 17 12.35 -1.59 1.92
N SER A 18 11.26 -2.35 1.74
CA SER A 18 10.25 -2.60 2.78
C SER A 18 10.52 -3.83 3.64
N LEU A 19 11.29 -4.81 3.15
CA LEU A 19 11.67 -6.00 3.91
C LEU A 19 12.39 -5.67 5.23
N PRO A 20 13.37 -4.74 5.29
CA PRO A 20 14.00 -4.35 6.54
C PRO A 20 13.00 -3.80 7.56
N SER A 21 12.08 -2.92 7.15
CA SER A 21 11.07 -2.39 8.07
C SER A 21 10.11 -3.49 8.53
N ALA A 22 9.70 -4.38 7.64
CA ALA A 22 8.86 -5.53 7.96
C ALA A 22 9.55 -6.50 8.94
N ALA A 23 10.85 -6.76 8.75
CA ALA A 23 11.65 -7.61 9.63
C ALA A 23 11.77 -7.02 11.04
N ILE A 24 12.02 -5.70 11.14
CA ILE A 24 12.04 -4.99 12.42
C ILE A 24 10.67 -5.10 13.11
N CYS A 25 9.58 -4.90 12.38
CA CYS A 25 8.23 -5.04 12.94
C CYS A 25 7.94 -6.46 13.43
N LEU A 26 8.32 -7.48 12.67
CA LEU A 26 8.14 -8.89 13.06
C LEU A 26 8.92 -9.25 14.32
N PHE A 27 10.10 -8.64 14.54
CA PHE A 27 10.89 -8.84 15.76
C PHE A 27 10.15 -8.40 17.04
N PHE A 28 9.31 -7.36 16.96
CA PHE A 28 8.50 -6.88 18.08
C PHE A 28 7.17 -7.66 18.27
N LEU A 29 6.86 -8.58 17.36
CA LEU A 29 5.62 -9.36 17.38
C LEU A 29 5.86 -10.78 17.88
N THR A 30 4.89 -11.30 18.62
CA THR A 30 4.90 -12.67 19.13
C THR A 30 4.72 -13.64 17.97
N PHE A 31 5.55 -14.68 17.93
CA PHE A 31 5.46 -15.71 16.91
C PHE A 31 4.08 -16.40 16.92
N GLY A 32 3.52 -16.67 15.73
CA GLY A 32 2.22 -17.32 15.56
C GLY A 32 1.14 -16.35 15.04
N LYS A 33 0.12 -16.07 15.86
CA LYS A 33 -1.06 -15.30 15.44
C LYS A 33 -0.73 -13.85 15.05
N GLU A 34 0.15 -13.18 15.79
CA GLU A 34 0.52 -11.79 15.50
C GLU A 34 1.33 -11.68 14.20
N TRP A 35 2.20 -12.64 13.92
CA TRP A 35 2.95 -12.71 12.65
C TRP A 35 2.04 -12.91 11.45
N LEU A 36 1.08 -13.84 11.55
CA LEU A 36 0.10 -14.07 10.50
C LEU A 36 -0.78 -12.83 10.29
N ALA A 37 -1.21 -12.19 11.38
CA ALA A 37 -1.99 -10.96 11.29
C ALA A 37 -1.20 -9.84 10.62
N PHE A 38 0.05 -9.62 11.02
CA PHE A 38 0.94 -8.65 10.39
C PHE A 38 1.16 -8.95 8.91
N GLY A 39 1.34 -10.21 8.53
CA GLY A 39 1.45 -10.62 7.13
C GLY A 39 0.22 -10.22 6.29
N ILE A 40 -0.99 -10.46 6.81
CA ILE A 40 -2.25 -10.06 6.17
C ILE A 40 -2.33 -8.53 6.05
N ILE A 41 -2.01 -7.80 7.13
CA ILE A 41 -2.04 -6.33 7.15
C ILE A 41 -1.00 -5.74 6.18
N TYR A 42 0.19 -6.35 6.10
CA TYR A 42 1.22 -5.96 5.16
C TYR A 42 0.77 -6.18 3.71
N ALA A 43 0.17 -7.32 3.39
CA ALA A 43 -0.41 -7.55 2.07
C ALA A 43 -1.52 -6.54 1.73
N ALA A 44 -2.43 -6.26 2.68
CA ALA A 44 -3.46 -5.25 2.54
C ALA A 44 -2.85 -3.85 2.30
N THR A 45 -1.76 -3.53 3.00
CA THR A 45 -1.01 -2.27 2.83
C THR A 45 -0.43 -2.16 1.43
N VAL A 46 0.19 -3.22 0.89
CA VAL A 46 0.72 -3.22 -0.48
C VAL A 46 -0.41 -2.98 -1.49
N ILE A 47 -1.54 -3.66 -1.35
CA ILE A 47 -2.70 -3.47 -2.23
C ILE A 47 -3.23 -2.05 -2.14
N TYR A 48 -3.39 -1.53 -0.91
CA TYR A 48 -3.80 -0.15 -0.67
C TYR A 48 -2.89 0.85 -1.38
N LEU A 49 -1.57 0.69 -1.24
CA LEU A 49 -0.56 1.57 -1.82
C LEU A 49 -0.56 1.53 -3.35
N VAL A 50 -0.75 0.35 -3.94
CA VAL A 50 -0.92 0.21 -5.39
C VAL A 50 -2.18 0.94 -5.87
N MET A 51 -3.32 0.75 -5.19
CA MET A 51 -4.57 1.45 -5.53
C MET A 51 -4.46 2.96 -5.36
N PHE A 52 -3.76 3.40 -4.31
CA PHE A 52 -3.46 4.80 -4.07
C PHE A 52 -2.68 5.40 -5.23
N TRP A 53 -1.60 4.75 -5.66
CA TRP A 53 -0.80 5.21 -6.80
C TRP A 53 -1.60 5.22 -8.11
N MET A 54 -2.41 4.19 -8.37
CA MET A 54 -3.28 4.15 -9.55
C MET A 54 -4.25 5.34 -9.57
N ALA A 55 -4.81 5.69 -8.41
CA ALA A 55 -5.73 6.82 -8.30
C ALA A 55 -5.02 8.15 -8.57
N VAL A 56 -3.79 8.30 -8.05
CA VAL A 56 -2.96 9.48 -8.28
C VAL A 56 -2.56 9.60 -9.75
N ASP A 57 -2.11 8.52 -10.40
CA ASP A 57 -1.76 8.51 -11.83
C ASP A 57 -2.97 8.86 -12.71
N GLU A 58 -4.16 8.31 -12.41
CA GLU A 58 -5.39 8.62 -13.14
C GLU A 58 -5.85 10.09 -12.95
N LEU A 59 -5.60 10.69 -11.78
CA LEU A 59 -5.89 12.11 -11.52
C LEU A 59 -4.91 13.06 -12.24
N ILE A 60 -3.64 12.65 -12.38
CA ILE A 60 -2.60 13.48 -12.99
C ILE A 60 -2.59 13.34 -14.52
N LYS A 61 -2.99 12.19 -15.07
CA LYS A 61 -3.03 11.91 -16.52
C LYS A 61 -3.69 13.00 -17.38
N PRO A 62 -4.87 13.56 -17.01
CA PRO A 62 -5.49 14.66 -17.77
C PRO A 62 -4.61 15.90 -17.92
N HIS A 63 -3.65 16.11 -17.03
CA HIS A 63 -2.71 17.24 -17.06
C HIS A 63 -1.45 16.93 -17.87
N ARG A 64 -1.19 15.66 -18.21
CA ARG A 64 -0.01 15.21 -18.97
C ARG A 64 -0.32 14.87 -20.42
N VAL A 65 -1.56 14.49 -20.73
CA VAL A 65 -1.97 14.01 -22.04
C VAL A 65 -3.15 14.86 -22.51
N GLU A 66 -2.93 15.66 -23.55
CA GLU A 66 -3.99 16.47 -24.15
C GLU A 66 -5.16 15.58 -24.62
N GLY A 67 -6.38 15.97 -24.28
CA GLY A 67 -7.59 15.24 -24.62
C GLY A 67 -7.91 14.03 -23.71
N TYR A 68 -7.05 13.66 -22.76
CA TYR A 68 -7.33 12.57 -21.84
C TYR A 68 -8.34 13.00 -20.76
N LYS A 69 -9.47 12.28 -20.67
CA LYS A 69 -10.48 12.48 -19.62
C LYS A 69 -10.35 11.37 -18.58
N ALA A 70 -10.13 11.75 -17.33
CA ALA A 70 -10.06 10.80 -16.22
C ALA A 70 -11.35 9.98 -16.10
N ASN A 71 -11.21 8.68 -15.89
CA ASN A 71 -12.35 7.79 -15.71
C ASN A 71 -12.90 7.92 -14.28
N LYS A 72 -13.97 8.70 -14.13
CA LYS A 72 -14.63 8.97 -12.83
C LYS A 72 -15.10 7.69 -12.12
N LYS A 73 -15.60 6.69 -12.86
CA LYS A 73 -16.08 5.43 -12.26
C LYS A 73 -14.92 4.61 -11.70
N TYR A 74 -13.82 4.55 -12.45
CA TYR A 74 -12.59 3.88 -12.01
C TYR A 74 -11.97 4.59 -10.80
N LEU A 75 -11.90 5.92 -10.81
CA LEU A 75 -11.47 6.71 -9.66
C LEU A 75 -12.34 6.45 -8.42
N ALA A 76 -13.67 6.46 -8.57
CA ALA A 76 -14.57 6.15 -7.47
C ALA A 76 -14.32 4.74 -6.90
N PHE A 77 -14.14 3.74 -7.76
CA PHE A 77 -13.80 2.38 -7.34
C PHE A 77 -12.46 2.33 -6.57
N LEU A 78 -11.41 2.99 -7.07
CA LEU A 78 -10.12 3.05 -6.39
C LEU A 78 -10.20 3.74 -5.03
N PHE A 79 -10.97 4.82 -4.92
CA PHE A 79 -11.16 5.55 -3.66
C PHE A 79 -11.99 4.79 -2.64
N ILE A 80 -13.08 4.15 -3.07
CA ILE A 80 -13.93 3.35 -2.17
C ILE A 80 -13.19 2.10 -1.75
N GLY A 81 -12.59 1.39 -2.71
CA GLY A 81 -11.86 0.14 -2.45
C GLY A 81 -10.66 0.35 -1.52
N LYS A 82 -9.84 1.39 -1.74
CA LYS A 82 -8.72 1.67 -0.82
C LYS A 82 -9.21 1.99 0.60
N THR A 83 -10.35 2.70 0.72
CA THR A 83 -10.91 3.06 2.03
C THR A 83 -11.42 1.81 2.76
N ALA A 84 -12.10 0.90 2.05
CA ALA A 84 -12.54 -0.38 2.59
C ALA A 84 -11.36 -1.25 3.06
N ILE A 85 -10.28 -1.32 2.27
CA ILE A 85 -9.06 -2.05 2.65
C ILE A 85 -8.43 -1.45 3.91
N LEU A 86 -8.32 -0.12 3.99
CA LEU A 86 -7.74 0.56 5.15
C LEU A 86 -8.56 0.30 6.42
N ILE A 87 -9.88 0.45 6.35
CA ILE A 87 -10.78 0.20 7.48
C ILE A 87 -10.72 -1.28 7.88
N GLY A 88 -10.78 -2.19 6.91
CA GLY A 88 -10.70 -3.63 7.17
C GLY A 88 -9.39 -4.04 7.83
N ALA A 89 -8.26 -3.52 7.34
CA ALA A 89 -6.95 -3.78 7.91
C ALA A 89 -6.84 -3.23 9.35
N LEU A 90 -7.37 -2.03 9.62
CA LEU A 90 -7.38 -1.45 10.96
C LEU A 90 -8.23 -2.27 11.94
N LEU A 91 -9.46 -2.62 11.57
CA LEU A 91 -10.34 -3.43 12.42
C LEU A 91 -9.71 -4.79 12.73
N PHE A 92 -9.13 -5.44 11.73
CA PHE A 92 -8.43 -6.71 11.89
C PHE A 92 -7.19 -6.57 12.79
N SER A 93 -6.46 -5.46 12.66
CA SER A 93 -5.30 -5.16 13.52
C SER A 93 -5.71 -5.00 14.99
N VAL A 94 -6.78 -4.24 15.27
CA VAL A 94 -7.27 -4.02 16.65
C VAL A 94 -7.65 -5.34 17.31
N GLN A 95 -8.31 -6.24 16.57
CA GLN A 95 -8.82 -7.50 17.11
C GLN A 95 -7.72 -8.51 17.47
N ILE A 96 -6.59 -8.53 16.73
CA ILE A 96 -5.55 -9.55 16.92
C ILE A 96 -4.32 -9.00 17.62
N LEU A 97 -3.90 -7.78 17.28
CA LEU A 97 -2.67 -7.18 17.80
C LEU A 97 -2.94 -6.35 19.06
N GLU A 98 -4.20 -6.03 19.37
CA GLU A 98 -4.64 -5.29 20.55
C GLU A 98 -3.78 -4.03 20.78
N SER A 99 -2.91 -4.03 21.80
CA SER A 99 -2.01 -2.94 22.16
C SER A 99 -0.87 -2.68 21.15
N LYS A 100 -0.55 -3.67 20.31
CA LYS A 100 0.55 -3.63 19.35
C LYS A 100 0.14 -3.09 17.98
N ILE A 101 -1.07 -2.52 17.83
CA ILE A 101 -1.54 -1.92 16.57
C ILE A 101 -0.62 -0.80 16.04
N ILE A 102 0.15 -0.16 16.93
CA ILE A 102 1.11 0.86 16.51
C ILE A 102 2.19 0.31 15.56
N ILE A 103 2.55 -0.97 15.67
CA ILE A 103 3.58 -1.62 14.86
C ILE A 103 3.18 -1.66 13.36
N PRO A 104 2.04 -2.25 12.95
CA PRO A 104 1.63 -2.23 11.55
C PRO A 104 1.33 -0.82 11.04
N VAL A 105 0.87 0.10 11.90
CA VAL A 105 0.65 1.51 11.51
C VAL A 105 1.97 2.20 11.16
N ILE A 106 3.01 2.03 11.98
CA ILE A 106 4.35 2.55 11.67
C ILE A 106 4.88 1.93 10.38
N ASN A 107 4.74 0.61 10.21
CA ASN A 107 5.16 -0.06 8.98
C ASN A 107 4.41 0.50 7.76
N TYR A 108 3.11 0.77 7.87
CA TYR A 108 2.33 1.42 6.82
C TYR A 108 2.90 2.79 6.44
N PHE A 109 3.22 3.64 7.42
CA PHE A 109 3.85 4.94 7.16
C PHE A 109 5.19 4.80 6.44
N LEU A 110 6.05 3.88 6.87
CA LEU A 110 7.32 3.61 6.19
C LEU A 110 7.11 3.14 4.75
N ASN A 111 6.12 2.27 4.51
CA ASN A 111 5.79 1.78 3.18
C ASN A 111 5.29 2.88 2.23
N ILE A 112 4.69 3.96 2.73
CA ILE A 112 4.38 5.15 1.89
C ILE A 112 5.67 5.77 1.34
N PHE A 113 6.68 5.99 2.19
CA PHE A 113 7.96 6.54 1.75
C PHE A 113 8.71 5.58 0.83
N VAL A 114 8.69 4.29 1.15
CA VAL A 114 9.28 3.23 0.30
C VAL A 114 8.60 3.20 -1.06
N LEU A 115 7.27 3.34 -1.12
CA LEU A 115 6.56 3.45 -2.39
C LEU A 115 7.08 4.64 -3.21
N GLY A 116 7.19 5.82 -2.59
CA GLY A 116 7.74 7.02 -3.23
C GLY A 116 9.15 6.79 -3.79
N ALA A 117 10.04 6.16 -3.02
CA ALA A 117 11.40 5.81 -3.46
C ALA A 117 11.45 4.72 -4.54
N SER A 118 10.40 3.90 -4.65
CA SER A 118 10.30 2.78 -5.60
C SER A 118 9.66 3.14 -6.94
N ILE A 119 9.11 4.36 -7.05
CA ILE A 119 8.68 4.92 -8.33
C ILE A 119 9.92 5.08 -9.21
N ARG A 120 9.92 4.42 -10.38
CA ARG A 120 10.97 4.58 -11.37
C ARG A 120 10.93 6.02 -11.87
N LYS A 121 12.07 6.71 -11.80
CA LYS A 121 12.24 7.96 -12.54
C LYS A 121 12.15 7.61 -14.02
N ASP A 122 11.17 8.20 -14.69
CA ASP A 122 11.13 8.29 -16.15
C ASP A 122 12.39 8.99 -16.65
#